data_AF-A0A158KXZ5-F1
#
_entry.id   AF-A0A158KXZ5-F1
#
_cell.length_a   1.000
_cell.length_b   1.000
_cell.length_c   1.000
_cell.angle_alpha   90.00
_cell.angle_beta   90.00
_cell.angle_gamma   90.00
#
_symmetry.space_group_name_H-M   'P 1'
#
loop_
_entity.id
_entity.type
_entity.pdbx_description
1 polymer ?
#
loop_
_entity_poly.entity_id
_entity_poly.type
_entity_poly.pdbx_seq_one_letter_code
_entity_poly.pdbx_strand_id
1 'polypeptide(L)'
;MKQGLGVASSLGYSTLMALGGPAGALVGVVIADRVGRKNGLIGIAVLAAIVGWLYGNSSSVGIATLLGFTLFTLTYLMVALGIATYIPELFATENRMRANGIAGAAGRLSGIVAPQLVVLMYMSGGIKDVLSMISGALVLMVAVLVIFGVETNRRSLEEIAAVPDDKSLHRPAAEIPGN
;
A
#
# COMPACT_ATOMS: atom_id res chain seq x y z
N MET A 1 37.50 3.17 21.73
CA MET A 1 37.35 2.76 20.31
C MET A 1 36.72 1.37 20.22
N LYS A 2 35.39 1.26 20.04
CA LYS A 2 34.66 0.02 19.68
C LYS A 2 33.50 0.29 18.70
N GLN A 3 33.45 1.48 18.08
CA GLN A 3 32.33 1.87 17.19
C GLN A 3 32.42 1.22 15.79
N GLY A 4 33.62 0.86 15.30
CA GLY A 4 33.77 0.30 13.94
C GLY A 4 33.11 -1.07 13.73
N LEU A 5 33.27 -2.01 14.67
CA LEU A 5 32.67 -3.36 14.57
C LEU A 5 31.15 -3.36 14.87
N GLY A 6 30.69 -2.47 15.75
CA GLY A 6 29.26 -2.30 16.07
C GLY A 6 28.47 -1.62 14.95
N VAL A 7 29.08 -0.64 14.26
CA VAL A 7 28.45 0.03 13.11
C VAL A 7 28.43 -0.90 11.89
N ALA A 8 29.49 -1.66 11.62
CA ALA A 8 29.52 -2.61 10.50
C ALA A 8 28.49 -3.74 10.68
N SER A 9 28.34 -4.29 11.89
CA SER A 9 27.30 -5.29 12.18
C SER A 9 25.89 -4.71 12.10
N SER A 10 25.66 -3.52 12.65
CA SER A 10 24.36 -2.81 12.53
C SER A 10 24.01 -2.51 11.07
N LEU A 11 24.99 -2.10 10.26
CA LEU A 11 24.81 -1.86 8.84
C LEU A 11 24.50 -3.16 8.09
N GLY A 12 25.15 -4.26 8.45
CA GLY A 12 24.85 -5.60 7.94
C GLY A 12 23.41 -6.02 8.24
N TYR A 13 22.94 -5.83 9.48
CA TYR A 13 21.55 -6.13 9.85
C TYR A 13 20.54 -5.24 9.10
N SER A 14 20.79 -3.94 8.98
CA SER A 14 19.93 -3.03 8.22
C SER A 14 19.91 -3.37 6.72
N THR A 15 21.04 -3.79 6.16
CA THR A 15 21.12 -4.25 4.77
C THR A 15 20.31 -5.53 4.59
N LEU A 16 20.43 -6.50 5.51
CA LEU A 16 19.64 -7.72 5.49
C LEU A 16 18.14 -7.39 5.57
N MET A 17 17.70 -6.48 6.45
CA MET A 17 16.31 -6.05 6.49
C MET A 17 15.87 -5.42 5.16
N ALA A 18 16.70 -4.56 4.57
CA ALA A 18 16.39 -3.86 3.32
C ALA A 18 16.25 -4.80 2.12
N LEU A 19 16.93 -5.95 2.11
CA LEU A 19 16.73 -7.00 1.10
C LEU A 19 15.29 -7.56 1.11
N GLY A 20 14.54 -7.34 2.19
CA GLY A 20 13.11 -7.62 2.23
C GLY A 20 12.33 -6.82 1.19
N GLY A 21 12.77 -5.62 0.82
CA GLY A 21 12.09 -4.79 -0.18
C GLY A 21 12.01 -5.45 -1.56
N PRO A 22 13.16 -5.81 -2.18
CA PRO A 22 13.17 -6.58 -3.43
C PRO A 22 12.42 -7.91 -3.33
N ALA A 23 12.55 -8.64 -2.21
CA ALA A 23 11.82 -9.88 -1.99
C ALA A 23 10.29 -9.64 -2.01
N GLY A 24 9.83 -8.60 -1.31
CA GLY A 24 8.42 -8.19 -1.28
C GLY A 24 7.89 -7.76 -2.63
N ALA A 25 8.70 -7.07 -3.43
CA ALA A 25 8.32 -6.70 -4.79
C ALA A 25 8.13 -7.93 -5.70
N LEU A 26 9.06 -8.90 -5.65
CA LEU A 26 8.96 -10.16 -6.41
C LEU A 26 7.74 -10.98 -5.99
N VAL A 27 7.56 -11.16 -4.68
CA VAL A 27 6.40 -11.85 -4.12
C VAL A 27 5.11 -11.12 -4.49
N GLY A 28 5.13 -9.79 -4.52
CA GLY A 28 4.00 -8.97 -4.89
C GLY A 28 3.53 -9.17 -6.31
N VAL A 29 4.43 -9.28 -7.27
CA VAL A 29 4.03 -9.61 -8.66
C VAL A 29 3.30 -10.95 -8.72
N VAL A 30 3.77 -11.96 -7.99
CA VAL A 30 3.18 -13.31 -8.03
C VAL A 30 1.84 -13.40 -7.28
N ILE A 31 1.72 -12.68 -6.15
CA ILE A 31 0.53 -12.72 -5.29
C ILE A 31 -0.55 -11.74 -5.78
N ALA A 32 -0.17 -10.63 -6.42
CA ALA A 32 -1.10 -9.59 -6.87
C ALA A 32 -2.18 -10.10 -7.81
N ASP A 33 -1.84 -11.04 -8.68
CA ASP A 33 -2.81 -11.57 -9.64
C ASP A 33 -3.75 -12.61 -9.02
N ARG A 34 -3.37 -13.22 -7.89
CA ARG A 34 -4.11 -14.34 -7.27
C ARG A 34 -4.98 -13.93 -6.10
N VAL A 35 -4.64 -12.87 -5.38
CA VAL A 35 -5.36 -12.40 -4.19
C VAL A 35 -6.24 -11.21 -4.56
N GLY A 36 -7.45 -11.13 -3.98
CA GLY A 36 -8.29 -9.93 -4.10
C GLY A 36 -7.55 -8.69 -3.64
N ARG A 37 -7.68 -7.57 -4.37
CA ARG A 37 -6.81 -6.40 -4.14
C ARG A 37 -7.11 -5.79 -2.78
N LYS A 38 -8.39 -5.55 -2.49
CA LYS A 38 -8.85 -5.03 -1.19
C LYS A 38 -8.54 -6.01 -0.07
N ASN A 39 -8.95 -7.27 -0.21
CA ASN A 39 -8.71 -8.28 0.83
C ASN A 39 -7.22 -8.56 1.07
N GLY A 40 -6.39 -8.48 0.02
CA GLY A 40 -4.94 -8.60 0.09
C GLY A 40 -4.33 -7.44 0.88
N LEU A 41 -4.70 -6.20 0.57
CA LEU A 41 -4.26 -5.02 1.31
C LEU A 41 -4.64 -5.09 2.79
N ILE A 42 -5.87 -5.51 3.11
CA ILE A 42 -6.30 -5.69 4.51
C ILE A 42 -5.47 -6.77 5.18
N GLY A 43 -5.30 -7.94 4.55
CA GLY A 43 -4.51 -9.04 5.12
C GLY A 43 -3.06 -8.67 5.39
N ILE A 44 -2.42 -7.96 4.45
CA ILE A 44 -1.03 -7.49 4.61
C ILE A 44 -0.93 -6.40 5.67
N ALA A 45 -1.88 -5.47 5.75
CA ALA A 45 -1.90 -4.44 6.79
C ALA A 45 -2.02 -5.04 8.20
N VAL A 46 -2.92 -6.02 8.37
CA VAL A 46 -3.08 -6.74 9.63
C VAL A 46 -1.81 -7.52 9.98
N LEU A 47 -1.23 -8.24 9.02
CA LEU A 47 0.01 -8.98 9.24
C LEU A 47 1.17 -8.03 9.58
N ALA A 48 1.30 -6.90 8.89
CA ALA A 48 2.32 -5.89 9.17
C ALA A 48 2.15 -5.28 10.56
N ALA A 49 0.91 -5.07 11.03
CA ALA A 49 0.67 -4.58 12.39
C ALA A 49 1.14 -5.59 13.45
N ILE A 50 0.86 -6.88 13.26
CA ILE A 50 1.28 -7.96 14.17
C ILE A 50 2.81 -8.06 14.18
N VAL A 51 3.44 -8.15 13.01
CA VAL A 51 4.90 -8.26 12.88
C VAL A 51 5.59 -7.00 13.43
N GLY A 52 5.01 -5.82 13.20
CA GLY A 52 5.53 -4.53 13.69
C GLY A 52 5.51 -4.46 15.22
N TRP A 53 4.43 -4.94 15.83
CA TRP A 53 4.34 -5.04 17.29
C TRP A 53 5.36 -6.02 17.85
N LEU A 54 5.53 -7.20 17.22
CA LEU A 54 6.56 -8.17 17.61
C LEU A 54 7.97 -7.60 17.45
N TYR A 55 8.23 -6.83 16.40
CA TYR A 55 9.51 -6.17 16.15
C TYR A 55 9.85 -5.19 17.27
N GLY A 56 8.89 -4.34 17.66
CA GLY A 56 9.07 -3.37 18.75
C GLY A 56 9.28 -3.99 20.14
N ASN A 57 8.84 -5.23 20.36
CA ASN A 57 9.03 -5.97 21.60
C ASN A 57 10.20 -6.98 21.55
N SER A 58 10.90 -7.09 20.41
CA SER A 58 11.97 -8.06 20.24
C SER A 58 13.23 -7.62 20.98
N SER A 59 13.74 -8.45 21.89
CA SER A 59 14.99 -8.20 22.62
C SER A 59 16.22 -8.84 21.97
N SER A 60 16.03 -9.68 20.93
CA SER A 60 17.11 -10.38 20.24
C SER A 60 17.37 -9.77 18.86
N VAL A 61 18.62 -9.40 18.58
CA VAL A 61 19.04 -8.79 17.31
C VAL A 61 18.73 -9.71 16.11
N GLY A 62 18.88 -11.02 16.26
CA GLY A 62 18.56 -11.98 15.19
C GLY A 62 17.07 -12.00 14.86
N ILE A 63 16.22 -12.02 15.89
CA ILE A 63 14.75 -12.00 15.71
C ILE A 63 14.31 -10.64 15.15
N ALA A 64 14.88 -9.53 15.64
CA ALA A 64 14.60 -8.20 15.11
C ALA A 64 14.99 -8.10 13.63
N THR A 65 16.12 -8.67 13.21
CA THR A 65 16.55 -8.68 11.80
C THR A 65 15.57 -9.45 10.92
N LEU A 66 15.12 -10.64 11.35
CA LEU A 66 14.13 -11.42 10.61
C LEU A 66 12.79 -10.68 10.50
N LEU A 67 12.30 -10.14 11.62
CA LEU A 67 11.05 -9.36 11.64
C LEU A 67 11.16 -8.09 10.79
N GLY A 68 12.31 -7.41 10.80
CA GLY A 68 12.58 -6.25 9.96
C GLY A 68 12.59 -6.59 8.46
N PHE A 69 13.20 -7.72 8.08
CA PHE A 69 13.12 -8.24 6.71
C PHE A 69 11.68 -8.54 6.30
N THR A 70 10.90 -9.19 7.17
CA THR A 70 9.48 -9.45 6.93
C THR A 70 8.68 -8.16 6.81
N LEU A 71 8.92 -7.16 7.65
CA LEU A 71 8.27 -5.84 7.56
C LEU A 71 8.57 -5.13 6.25
N PHE A 72 9.83 -5.11 5.81
CA PHE A 72 10.21 -4.56 4.51
C PHE A 72 9.50 -5.30 3.38
N THR A 73 9.45 -6.64 3.45
CA THR A 73 8.74 -7.48 2.48
C THR A 73 7.25 -7.12 2.41
N LEU A 74 6.57 -7.03 3.56
CA LEU A 74 5.15 -6.68 3.64
C LEU A 74 4.87 -5.25 3.17
N THR A 75 5.78 -4.31 3.47
CA THR A 75 5.66 -2.91 3.04
C THR A 75 5.70 -2.81 1.52
N TYR A 76 6.67 -3.47 0.87
CA TYR A 76 6.77 -3.46 -0.59
C TYR A 76 5.63 -4.23 -1.25
N LEU A 77 5.14 -5.30 -0.61
CA LEU A 77 3.96 -6.03 -1.06
C LEU A 77 2.70 -5.14 -1.03
N MET A 78 2.54 -4.35 0.04
CA MET A 78 1.46 -3.38 0.18
C MET A 78 1.56 -2.27 -0.88
N VAL A 79 2.76 -1.79 -1.20
CA VAL A 79 2.98 -0.81 -2.28
C VAL A 79 2.60 -1.39 -3.64
N ALA A 80 2.99 -2.63 -3.93
CA ALA A 80 2.65 -3.31 -5.18
C ALA A 80 1.13 -3.53 -5.34
N LEU A 81 0.46 -4.00 -4.29
CA LEU A 81 -1.00 -4.17 -4.32
C LEU A 81 -1.76 -2.84 -4.28
N GLY A 82 -1.26 -1.86 -3.54
CA GLY A 82 -1.96 -0.59 -3.34
C GLY A 82 -1.75 0.33 -4.54
N ILE A 83 -0.55 0.88 -4.62
CA ILE A 83 -0.23 1.96 -5.56
C ILE A 83 -0.16 1.44 -7.00
N ALA A 84 0.44 0.27 -7.22
CA ALA A 84 0.68 -0.20 -8.58
C ALA A 84 -0.54 -0.88 -9.23
N THR A 85 -1.48 -1.42 -8.44
CA THR A 85 -2.62 -2.18 -8.96
C THR A 85 -3.98 -1.65 -8.47
N TYR A 86 -4.20 -1.52 -7.17
CA TYR A 86 -5.51 -1.12 -6.63
C TYR A 86 -5.93 0.32 -7.01
N ILE A 87 -5.04 1.30 -6.86
CA ILE A 87 -5.33 2.71 -7.21
C ILE A 87 -5.71 2.85 -8.70
N PRO A 88 -4.94 2.32 -9.68
CA PRO A 88 -5.35 2.42 -11.08
C PRO A 88 -6.67 1.73 -11.40
N GLU A 89 -7.00 0.62 -10.71
CA GLU A 89 -8.26 -0.11 -10.90
C GLU A 89 -9.48 0.63 -10.36
N LEU A 90 -9.32 1.51 -9.36
CA LEU A 90 -10.40 2.35 -8.80
C LEU A 90 -10.89 3.45 -9.76
N PHE A 91 -10.08 3.86 -10.73
CA PHE A 91 -10.38 4.98 -11.62
C PHE A 91 -10.60 4.54 -13.07
N ALA A 92 -11.62 5.13 -13.70
CA ALA A 92 -11.89 4.99 -15.13
C ALA A 92 -10.68 5.46 -15.96
N THR A 93 -10.49 4.84 -17.13
CA THR A 93 -9.29 5.00 -17.99
C THR A 93 -8.94 6.45 -18.29
N GLU A 94 -9.95 7.32 -18.44
CA GLU A 94 -9.79 8.74 -18.75
C GLU A 94 -9.10 9.53 -17.62
N ASN A 95 -9.43 9.22 -16.36
CA ASN A 95 -8.90 9.94 -15.19
C ASN A 95 -7.77 9.20 -14.46
N ARG A 96 -7.48 7.95 -14.84
CA ARG A 96 -6.52 7.07 -14.17
C ARG A 96 -5.13 7.70 -14.02
N MET A 97 -4.58 8.30 -15.08
CA MET A 97 -3.24 8.90 -15.02
C MET A 97 -3.17 10.09 -14.04
N ARG A 98 -4.20 10.95 -14.05
CA ARG A 98 -4.26 12.13 -13.15
C ARG A 98 -4.42 11.69 -11.70
N ALA A 99 -5.32 10.75 -11.45
CA ALA A 99 -5.59 10.22 -10.11
C ALA A 99 -4.36 9.50 -9.52
N ASN A 100 -3.68 8.67 -10.31
CA ASN A 100 -2.41 8.04 -9.91
C ASN A 100 -1.32 9.07 -9.61
N GLY A 101 -1.23 10.14 -10.41
CA GLY A 101 -0.29 11.23 -10.17
C GLY A 101 -0.52 11.92 -8.82
N ILE A 102 -1.77 12.27 -8.51
CA ILE A 102 -2.16 12.89 -7.23
C ILE A 102 -1.89 11.94 -6.06
N ALA A 103 -2.32 10.67 -6.19
CA ALA A 103 -2.08 9.66 -5.16
C ALA A 103 -0.57 9.43 -4.92
N GLY A 104 0.22 9.39 -5.98
CA GLY A 104 1.67 9.28 -5.91
C GLY A 104 2.32 10.51 -5.23
N ALA A 105 1.84 11.72 -5.53
CA ALA A 105 2.31 12.94 -4.87
C ALA A 105 1.98 12.93 -3.37
N ALA A 106 0.75 12.56 -3.00
CA ALA A 106 0.34 12.40 -1.61
C ALA A 106 1.19 11.34 -0.87
N GLY A 107 1.50 10.22 -1.54
CA GLY A 107 2.40 9.20 -1.01
C GLY A 107 3.82 9.73 -0.73
N ARG A 108 4.35 10.56 -1.63
CA ARG A 108 5.66 11.20 -1.42
C ARG A 108 5.65 12.21 -0.28
N LEU A 109 4.63 13.05 -0.20
CA LEU A 109 4.45 13.98 0.93
C LEU A 109 4.36 13.21 2.25
N SER A 110 3.61 12.11 2.27
CA SER A 110 3.51 11.23 3.44
C SER A 110 4.88 10.64 3.81
N GLY A 111 5.70 10.24 2.83
CA GLY A 111 7.07 9.77 3.06
C GLY A 111 8.03 10.82 3.63
N ILE A 112 7.76 12.11 3.43
CA ILE A 112 8.53 13.21 4.02
C ILE A 112 8.06 13.50 5.46
N VAL A 113 6.75 13.51 5.68
CA VAL A 113 6.14 13.88 6.96
C VAL A 113 6.23 12.73 7.99
N ALA A 114 6.04 11.48 7.56
CA ALA A 114 5.96 10.35 8.47
C ALA A 114 7.23 10.15 9.34
N PRO A 115 8.47 10.21 8.80
CA PRO A 115 9.67 10.09 9.63
C PRO A 115 9.80 11.21 10.66
N GLN A 116 9.38 12.44 10.31
CA GLN A 116 9.39 13.57 11.25
C GLN A 116 8.40 13.36 12.41
N LEU A 117 7.19 12.89 12.11
CA LEU A 117 6.21 12.53 13.14
C LEU A 117 6.72 11.41 14.06
N VAL A 118 7.37 10.38 13.49
CA VAL A 118 7.99 9.30 14.28
C VAL A 118 9.03 9.86 15.25
N VAL A 119 9.91 10.75 14.79
CA VAL A 119 10.93 11.36 15.65
C VAL A 119 10.28 12.17 16.78
N LEU A 120 9.27 12.99 16.47
CA LEU A 120 8.55 13.78 17.48
C LEU A 120 7.88 12.91 18.55
N MET A 121 7.17 11.85 18.14
CA MET A 121 6.53 10.89 19.05
C MET A 121 7.55 10.12 19.88
N TYR A 122 8.69 9.77 19.28
CA TYR A 122 9.77 9.11 20.00
C TYR A 122 10.37 10.02 21.08
N MET A 123 10.49 11.32 20.81
CA MET A 123 10.99 12.29 21.80
C MET A 123 10.02 12.51 22.97
N SER A 124 8.70 12.39 22.75
CA SER A 124 7.70 12.63 23.81
C SER A 124 7.46 11.42 24.71
N GLY A 125 7.33 10.21 24.14
CA GLY A 125 6.96 9.01 24.90
C GLY A 125 7.70 7.75 24.48
N GLY A 126 8.80 7.91 23.73
CA GLY A 126 9.70 6.83 23.37
C GLY A 126 9.06 5.84 22.38
N ILE A 127 9.52 4.58 22.44
CA ILE A 127 9.15 3.57 21.46
C ILE A 127 7.66 3.16 21.55
N LYS A 128 7.05 3.25 22.73
CA LYS A 128 5.64 2.88 22.94
C LYS A 128 4.68 3.79 22.16
N ASP A 129 4.92 5.10 22.21
CA ASP A 129 4.12 6.08 21.46
C ASP A 129 4.26 5.86 19.96
N VAL A 130 5.48 5.63 19.46
CA VAL A 130 5.73 5.31 18.05
C VAL A 130 4.99 4.06 17.60
N LEU A 131 5.06 2.98 18.39
CA LEU A 131 4.34 1.74 18.11
C LEU A 131 2.83 1.97 18.08
N SER A 132 2.29 2.72 19.05
CA SER A 132 0.85 3.03 19.10
C SER A 132 0.39 3.85 17.87
N MET A 133 1.21 4.81 17.44
CA MET A 133 0.93 5.63 16.26
C MET A 133 0.92 4.78 14.98
N ILE A 134 1.93 3.91 14.78
CA ILE A 134 2.02 3.03 13.61
C ILE A 134 0.85 2.04 13.58
N SER A 135 0.56 1.38 14.70
CA SER A 135 -0.59 0.48 14.82
C SER A 135 -1.90 1.21 14.54
N GLY A 136 -2.09 2.41 15.09
CA GLY A 136 -3.27 3.23 14.83
C GLY A 136 -3.42 3.60 13.36
N ALA A 137 -2.34 3.97 12.68
CA ALA A 137 -2.34 4.27 11.25
C ALA A 137 -2.71 3.06 10.39
N LEU A 138 -2.20 1.87 10.72
CA LEU A 138 -2.56 0.63 10.02
C LEU A 138 -4.03 0.24 10.25
N VAL A 139 -4.54 0.39 11.47
CA VAL A 139 -5.96 0.15 11.77
C VAL A 139 -6.86 1.14 11.03
N LEU A 140 -6.48 2.43 10.99
CA LEU A 140 -7.21 3.45 10.24
C LEU A 140 -7.23 3.11 8.74
N MET A 141 -6.10 2.68 8.17
CA MET A 141 -6.03 2.22 6.78
C MET A 141 -6.99 1.05 6.53
N VAL A 142 -7.00 0.04 7.40
CA VAL A 142 -7.93 -1.10 7.29
C VAL A 142 -9.38 -0.62 7.38
N ALA A 143 -9.71 0.27 8.32
CA ALA A 143 -11.06 0.81 8.46
C ALA A 143 -11.51 1.54 7.18
N VAL A 144 -10.64 2.38 6.60
CA VAL A 144 -10.92 3.07 5.33
C VAL A 144 -11.14 2.07 4.20
N LEU A 145 -10.31 1.04 4.08
CA LEU A 145 -10.49 -0.01 3.06
C LEU A 145 -11.76 -0.83 3.28
N VAL A 146 -12.15 -1.10 4.52
CA VAL A 146 -13.38 -1.84 4.81
C VAL A 146 -14.61 -1.01 4.43
N ILE A 147 -14.65 0.26 4.81
CA ILE A 147 -15.80 1.16 4.62
C ILE A 147 -15.90 1.66 3.17
N PHE A 148 -14.79 2.12 2.59
CA PHE A 148 -14.76 2.77 1.28
C PHE A 148 -14.11 1.93 0.18
N GLY A 149 -13.35 0.89 0.55
CA GLY A 149 -12.67 0.06 -0.44
C GLY A 149 -13.67 -0.74 -1.24
N VAL A 150 -13.66 -0.54 -2.56
CA VAL A 150 -14.38 -1.37 -3.52
C VAL A 150 -13.48 -2.57 -3.84
N GLU A 151 -14.03 -3.79 -3.84
CA GLU A 151 -13.28 -4.96 -4.32
C GLU A 151 -13.22 -4.90 -5.85
N THR A 152 -12.01 -4.65 -6.38
CA THR A 152 -11.77 -4.56 -7.83
C THR A 152 -11.51 -5.93 -8.47
N ASN A 153 -11.42 -7.00 -7.66
CA ASN A 153 -11.25 -8.34 -8.18
C ASN A 153 -12.55 -8.82 -8.87
N ARG A 154 -12.49 -9.02 -10.19
CA ARG A 154 -13.53 -9.61 -11.06
C ARG A 154 -14.75 -8.75 -11.43
N ARG A 155 -14.67 -7.42 -11.38
CA ARG A 155 -15.63 -6.58 -12.14
C ARG A 155 -14.93 -6.07 -13.40
N SER A 156 -15.43 -6.47 -14.57
CA SER A 156 -14.85 -6.03 -15.84
C SER A 156 -15.01 -4.51 -15.95
N LEU A 157 -14.08 -3.87 -16.66
CA LEU A 157 -14.10 -2.43 -16.91
C LEU A 157 -15.43 -1.94 -17.54
N GLU A 158 -16.25 -2.83 -18.10
CA GLU A 158 -17.53 -2.51 -18.72
C GLU A 158 -18.63 -2.12 -17.73
N GLU A 159 -18.66 -2.66 -16.50
CA GLU A 159 -19.73 -2.32 -15.53
C GLU A 159 -19.54 -0.94 -14.87
N ILE A 160 -18.30 -0.45 -14.79
CA ILE A 160 -17.98 0.86 -14.21
C ILE A 160 -18.05 1.96 -15.28
N ALA A 161 -17.79 1.61 -16.54
CA ALA A 161 -17.77 2.53 -17.68
C ALA A 161 -19.09 2.60 -18.46
N ALA A 162 -20.12 1.84 -18.08
CA ALA A 162 -21.44 1.92 -18.70
C ALA A 162 -22.14 3.26 -18.34
N VAL A 163 -21.68 4.33 -18.98
CA VAL A 163 -22.54 5.43 -19.39
C VAL A 163 -23.73 4.80 -20.11
N PRO A 164 -24.99 5.12 -19.76
CA PRO A 164 -26.13 4.54 -20.42
C PRO A 164 -26.03 4.82 -21.93
N ASP A 165 -25.94 3.75 -22.70
CA ASP A 165 -26.05 3.75 -24.16
C ASP A 165 -27.42 4.36 -24.50
N ASP A 166 -27.41 5.66 -24.79
CA ASP A 166 -28.59 6.38 -25.26
C ASP A 166 -28.88 5.91 -26.69
N LYS A 167 -29.67 4.84 -26.77
CA LYS A 167 -30.17 4.26 -28.02
C LYS A 167 -30.99 5.26 -28.86
N SER A 168 -31.27 6.48 -28.38
CA SER A 168 -31.91 7.52 -29.18
C SER A 168 -31.02 8.09 -30.29
N LEU A 169 -29.69 7.92 -30.21
CA LEU A 169 -28.73 8.41 -31.22
C LEU A 169 -28.52 7.44 -32.39
N HIS A 170 -29.16 6.27 -32.37
CA HIS A 170 -29.12 5.28 -33.45
C HIS A 170 -30.35 5.30 -34.38
N ARG A 171 -31.12 6.40 -34.41
CA ARG A 171 -32.11 6.59 -35.48
C ARG A 171 -31.38 6.62 -36.84
N PRO A 172 -31.67 5.69 -37.76
CA PRO A 172 -31.22 5.81 -39.13
C PRO A 172 -31.73 7.13 -39.69
N ALA A 173 -30.87 7.87 -40.39
CA ALA A 173 -31.23 9.06 -41.15
C ALA A 173 -32.06 8.69 -42.40
N ALA A 174 -33.18 8.00 -42.19
CA ALA A 174 -34.15 7.68 -43.22
C ALA A 174 -35.49 8.32 -42.83
N GLU A 175 -36.05 9.04 -43.81
CA GLU A 175 -37.30 9.80 -43.79
C GLU A 175 -37.19 11.21 -43.21
N ILE A 176 -36.59 12.09 -44.01
CA ILE A 176 -37.18 13.42 -44.22
C ILE A 176 -38.21 13.22 -45.35
N PRO A 177 -39.52 13.13 -45.06
CA PRO A 177 -40.53 13.14 -46.12
C PRO A 177 -40.46 14.50 -46.79
N GLY A 178 -40.28 14.51 -48.10
CA GLY A 178 -40.40 15.72 -48.90
C GLY A 178 -41.79 16.31 -48.74
N ASN A 179 -41.84 17.59 -48.39
CA ASN A 179 -42.84 18.54 -48.86
C ASN A 179 -42.33 19.97 -48.64
#